data_AF-A0A4V2JHU3-F1
#
_entry.id   AF-A0A4V2JHU3-F1
#
_cell.length_a   1.000
_cell.length_b   1.000
_cell.length_c   1.000
_cell.angle_alpha   90.00
_cell.angle_beta   90.00
_cell.angle_gamma   90.00
#
_symmetry.space_group_name_H-M   'P 1'
#
loop_
_entity.id
_entity.type
_entity.pdbx_description
1 polymer ?
#
loop_
_entity_poly.entity_id
_entity_poly.type
_entity_poly.pdbx_seq_one_letter_code
_entity_poly.pdbx_strand_id
1 'polypeptide(L)' 'VFAELDTRRRERLAELVAPGEQVLVTAAVADDVPGVLAGARYAVSEGTVRKAGP' A
#
# COMPACT_ATOMS: atom_id res chain seq x y z
N VAL A 1 -9.92 -5.53 -5.10
CA VAL A 1 -9.83 -6.48 -6.24
C VAL A 1 -8.79 -7.52 -5.86
N PHE A 2 -9.21 -8.74 -5.51
CA PHE A 2 -8.30 -9.86 -5.28
C PHE A 2 -7.93 -10.47 -6.63
N ALA A 3 -7.02 -9.81 -7.33
CA ALA A 3 -6.19 -10.47 -8.33
C ALA A 3 -4.80 -10.47 -7.70
N GLU A 4 -4.28 -11.65 -7.38
CA GLU A 4 -2.93 -11.81 -6.87
C GLU A 4 -1.96 -11.19 -7.90
N LEU A 5 -1.54 -9.96 -7.63
CA LEU A 5 -0.49 -9.30 -8.37
C LEU A 5 0.80 -9.91 -7.84
N ASP A 6 1.46 -10.71 -8.68
CA ASP A 6 2.83 -11.11 -8.43
C ASP A 6 3.71 -9.86 -8.18
N THR A 7 4.85 -10.04 -7.51
CA THR A 7 5.74 -8.95 -7.09
C THR A 7 6.05 -7.96 -8.21
N ARG A 8 6.28 -8.45 -9.44
CA ARG A 8 6.62 -7.61 -10.59
C ARG A 8 5.47 -6.72 -11.01
N ARG A 9 4.23 -7.23 -10.98
CA ARG A 9 3.07 -6.39 -11.30
C ARG A 9 2.80 -5.35 -10.23
N ARG A 10 3.09 -5.63 -8.95
CA ARG A 10 3.01 -4.65 -7.87
C ARG A 10 4.01 -3.51 -8.04
N GLU A 11 5.25 -3.83 -8.36
CA GLU A 11 6.28 -2.83 -8.68
C GLU A 11 5.85 -1.92 -9.83
N ARG A 12 5.36 -2.50 -10.93
CA ARG A 12 4.90 -1.71 -12.09
C ARG A 12 3.69 -0.83 -11.76
N LEU A 13 2.73 -1.33 -10.99
CA LEU A 13 1.59 -0.51 -10.55
C LEU A 13 2.05 0.63 -9.66
N ALA A 14 3.00 0.37 -8.76
CA ALA A 14 3.55 1.37 -7.86
C ALA A 14 4.23 2.52 -8.62
N GLU A 15 5.03 2.22 -9.65
CA GLU A 15 5.63 3.24 -10.52
C GLU A 15 4.57 4.09 -11.24
N LEU A 16 3.48 3.47 -11.71
CA LEU A 16 2.40 4.18 -12.42
C LEU A 16 1.65 5.16 -11.53
N VAL A 17 1.48 4.83 -10.23
CA VAL A 17 0.72 5.67 -9.29
C VAL A 17 1.60 6.63 -8.49
N ALA A 18 2.92 6.42 -8.44
CA ALA A 18 3.88 7.25 -7.71
C ALA A 18 3.77 8.78 -7.96
N PRO A 19 3.51 9.29 -9.18
CA PRO A 19 3.37 10.74 -9.39
C PRO A 19 2.00 11.30 -9.00
N GLY A 20 1.07 10.47 -8.54
CA GLY A 20 -0.24 10.93 -8.06
C GLY A 20 -0.09 11.81 -6.82
N GLU A 21 -0.83 12.91 -6.77
CA GLU A 21 -0.83 13.83 -5.61
C GLU A 21 -1.22 13.11 -4.31
N GLN A 22 -2.14 12.14 -4.40
CA GLN A 22 -2.54 11.29 -3.28
C GLN A 22 -2.85 9.87 -3.77
N VAL A 23 -2.26 8.88 -3.12
CA VAL A 23 -2.49 7.46 -3.37
C VAL A 23 -2.91 6.79 -2.07
N LEU A 24 -4.02 6.03 -2.11
CA LEU A 24 -4.46 5.17 -1.02
C LEU A 24 -4.29 3.71 -1.42
N VAL A 25 -3.53 2.98 -0.63
CA VAL A 25 -3.29 1.54 -0.82
C VAL A 25 -3.81 0.79 0.40
N THR A 26 -4.60 -0.25 0.17
CA THR A 26 -4.96 -1.21 1.20
C THR A 26 -4.21 -2.52 0.93
N ALA A 27 -3.56 -3.03 1.97
CA ALA A 27 -2.74 -4.23 1.91
C ALA A 27 -3.04 -5.09 3.13
N ALA A 28 -3.04 -6.41 2.95
CA ALA A 28 -3.24 -7.34 4.05
C ALA A 28 -1.98 -7.48 4.90
N VAL A 29 -0.80 -7.42 4.26
CA VAL A 29 0.51 -7.41 4.93
C VAL A 29 1.39 -6.28 4.42
N ALA A 30 2.35 -5.84 5.22
CA ALA A 30 3.22 -4.71 4.89
C ALA A 30 4.05 -4.94 3.61
N ASP A 31 4.49 -6.17 3.38
CA ASP A 31 5.34 -6.55 2.24
C ASP A 31 4.60 -6.52 0.89
N ASP A 32 3.27 -6.36 0.90
CA ASP A 32 2.50 -6.17 -0.33
C ASP A 32 2.64 -4.76 -0.90
N VAL A 33 3.20 -3.81 -0.14
CA VAL A 33 3.38 -2.42 -0.57
C VAL A 33 4.83 -2.20 -1.02
N PRO A 34 5.09 -1.95 -2.32
CA PRO A 34 6.43 -1.71 -2.82
C PRO A 34 7.08 -0.48 -2.18
N GLY A 35 8.38 -0.54 -1.91
CA GLY A 35 9.11 0.50 -1.18
C GLY A 35 9.13 1.89 -1.84
N VAL A 36 8.87 1.97 -3.15
CA VAL A 36 8.69 3.25 -3.86
C VAL A 36 7.46 4.04 -3.36
N LEU A 37 6.46 3.34 -2.81
CA LEU A 37 5.30 3.95 -2.15
C LEU A 37 5.61 4.16 -0.67
N ALA A 38 6.23 5.29 -0.36
CA ALA A 38 6.46 5.74 1.00
C ALA A 38 5.35 6.68 1.46
N GLY A 39 5.01 6.66 2.75
CA GLY A 39 3.98 7.54 3.30
C GLY A 39 3.49 7.13 4.69
N ALA A 40 2.46 7.84 5.15
CA ALA A 40 1.81 7.51 6.42
C ALA A 40 1.15 6.13 6.35
N ARG A 41 1.40 5.31 7.37
CA ARG A 41 0.82 3.97 7.51
C ARG A 41 -0.28 3.99 8.55
N TYR A 42 -1.34 3.23 8.29
CA TYR A 42 -2.45 3.06 9.20
C TYR A 42 -2.77 1.58 9.36
N ALA A 43 -2.83 1.13 10.61
CA ALA A 43 -3.35 -0.18 10.98
C ALA A 43 -4.87 -0.08 11.12
N VAL A 44 -5.58 -0.97 10.42
CA VAL A 44 -7.04 -1.07 10.46
C VAL A 44 -7.42 -2.41 11.06
N SER A 45 -8.10 -2.39 12.20
CA SER A 45 -8.50 -3.59 12.93
C SER A 45 -9.75 -3.32 13.76
N GLU A 46 -10.69 -4.26 13.78
CA GLU A 46 -11.90 -4.18 14.63
C GLU A 46 -12.70 -2.88 14.45
N GLY A 47 -12.80 -2.38 13.21
CA GLY A 47 -13.48 -1.11 12.91
C GLY A 47 -12.74 0.14 13.40
N THR A 48 -11.51 0.00 13.89
CA THR A 48 -10.66 1.12 14.32
C THR A 48 -9.51 1.35 13.35
N VAL A 49 -9.12 2.63 13.20
CA VAL A 49 -7.96 3.05 12.41
C VAL A 49 -6.96 3.70 13.35
N ARG A 50 -5.72 3.22 13.33
CA ARG A 50 -4.62 3.77 14.14
C ARG A 50 -3.45 4.09 13.24
N LYS A 51 -2.81 5.24 13.44
CA LYS A 51 -1.54 5.53 12.78
C LYS A 51 -0.52 4.48 13.23
N ALA A 52 0.05 3.74 12.30
CA ALA A 52 1.14 2.83 12.61
C ALA A 52 2.34 3.68 13.05
N GLY A 53 3.13 3.18 14.01
CA GLY A 53 4.33 3.85 14.49
C GLY A 53 5.33 4.16 13.35
N PRO A 54 6.39 4.94 13.65
CA PRO A 54 7.44 5.21 12.66
C PRO A 54 8.04 3.93 12.08
#